data_AF-A0ABD5XY33-F1
#
_entry.id   AF-A0ABD5XY33-F1
#
_cell.length_a   1.000
_cell.length_b   1.000
_cell.length_c   1.000
_cell.angle_alpha   90.00
_cell.angle_beta   90.00
_cell.angle_gamma   90.00
#
_symmetry.space_group_name_H-M   'P 1'
#
loop_
_entity.id
_entity.type
_entity.pdbx_description
1 polymer ?
#
loop_
_entity_poly.entity_id
_entity_poly.type
_entity_poly.pdbx_seq_one_letter_code
_entity_poly.pdbx_strand_id
1 'polypeptide(L)' 'MSDIQTIHRKDDRGAQITERVVTVTDAKGDEFEHVFRAVDGGHEYQGDGDPPESAVEAIEAFEEGSDE' A
#
# COMPACT_ATOMS: atom_id res chain seq x y z
N MET A 1 6.53 -6.36 -11.53
CA MET A 1 5.07 -6.59 -11.46
C MET A 1 4.68 -6.20 -10.06
N SER A 2 3.62 -5.42 -9.90
CA SER A 2 3.15 -4.97 -8.59
C SER A 2 1.74 -5.51 -8.34
N ASP A 3 1.52 -6.13 -7.18
CA ASP A 3 0.21 -6.58 -6.72
C ASP A 3 -0.22 -5.73 -5.53
N ILE A 4 -1.51 -5.39 -5.45
CA ILE A 4 -2.03 -4.53 -4.37
C ILE A 4 -3.19 -5.23 -3.70
N GLN A 5 -3.00 -5.57 -2.43
CA GLN A 5 -4.01 -6.19 -1.60
C GLN A 5 -4.62 -5.16 -0.66
N THR A 6 -5.95 -5.18 -0.53
CA THR A 6 -6.68 -4.28 0.35
C THR A 6 -7.18 -5.02 1.56
N ILE A 7 -6.71 -4.62 2.73
CA ILE A 7 -7.03 -5.23 4.01
C ILE A 7 -7.86 -4.23 4.82
N HIS A 8 -9.07 -4.62 5.16
CA HIS A 8 -9.90 -3.88 6.11
C HIS A 8 -9.76 -4.54 7.47
N ARG A 9 -9.23 -3.80 8.46
CA ARG A 9 -9.17 -4.29 9.85
C ARG A 9 -9.67 -3.25 10.84
N LYS A 10 -9.88 -3.68 12.08
CA LYS A 10 -10.17 -2.77 13.20
C LYS A 10 -8.90 -2.60 14.01
N ASP A 11 -8.58 -1.36 14.34
CA ASP A 11 -7.52 -1.03 15.30
C ASP A 11 -7.94 -1.35 16.74
N ASP A 12 -7.02 -1.36 17.70
CA ASP A 12 -7.28 -1.62 19.12
C ASP A 12 -8.35 -0.69 19.73
N ARG A 13 -8.55 0.49 19.13
CA ARG A 13 -9.60 1.45 19.51
C ARG A 13 -10.97 1.17 18.90
N GLY A 14 -11.11 0.10 18.11
CA GLY A 14 -12.34 -0.27 17.39
C GLY A 14 -12.61 0.53 16.11
N ALA A 15 -11.70 1.42 15.72
CA ALA A 15 -11.80 2.18 14.48
C ALA A 15 -11.48 1.28 13.26
N GLN A 16 -12.26 1.42 12.19
CA GLN A 16 -11.97 0.76 10.93
C GLN A 16 -10.76 1.45 10.28
N ILE A 17 -9.77 0.65 9.88
CA ILE A 17 -8.62 1.09 9.11
C ILE A 17 -8.56 0.26 7.83
N THR A 18 -8.16 0.92 6.75
CA THR A 18 -7.89 0.30 5.46
C THR A 18 -6.40 0.34 5.25
N GLU A 19 -5.79 -0.84 5.10
CA GLU A 19 -4.39 -1.02 4.77
C GLU A 19 -4.30 -1.56 3.34
N ARG A 20 -3.30 -1.10 2.60
CA ARG A 20 -2.99 -1.49 1.24
C ARG A 20 -1.60 -2.08 1.25
N VAL A 21 -1.47 -3.35 0.89
CA VAL A 21 -0.18 -4.05 0.84
C VAL A 21 0.24 -4.10 -0.62
N VAL A 22 1.32 -3.41 -0.94
CA VAL A 22 1.90 -3.35 -2.28
C VAL A 22 3.07 -4.33 -2.32
N THR A 23 2.95 -5.37 -3.14
CA THR A 23 4.02 -6.35 -3.36
C THR A 23 4.80 -5.95 -4.60
N VAL A 24 6.08 -5.63 -4.43
CA VAL A 24 7.00 -5.28 -5.52
C VAL A 24 8.00 -6.43 -5.72
N THR A 25 8.03 -7.00 -6.92
CA THR A 25 9.06 -7.98 -7.30
C THR A 25 10.27 -7.29 -7.93
N ASP A 26 11.45 -7.49 -7.35
CA ASP A 26 12.73 -6.99 -7.89
C ASP A 26 13.19 -7.79 -9.13
N ALA A 27 14.19 -7.27 -9.86
CA ALA A 27 14.80 -7.93 -11.01
C ALA A 27 15.37 -9.33 -10.70
N LYS A 28 15.67 -9.62 -9.42
CA LYS A 28 16.11 -10.95 -8.97
C LYS A 28 14.96 -11.95 -8.74
N GLY A 29 13.72 -11.50 -8.75
CA GLY A 29 12.54 -12.30 -8.41
C GLY A 29 12.20 -12.30 -6.92
N ASP A 30 12.89 -11.50 -6.11
CA ASP A 30 12.56 -11.31 -4.69
C ASP A 30 11.34 -10.40 -4.56
N GLU A 31 10.35 -10.83 -3.78
CA GLU A 31 9.12 -10.08 -3.52
C GLU A 31 9.23 -9.30 -2.21
N PHE A 32 8.92 -8.01 -2.25
CA PHE A 32 8.94 -7.10 -1.10
C PHE A 32 7.54 -6.53 -0.87
N GLU A 33 7.03 -6.71 0.34
CA GLU A 33 5.71 -6.22 0.74
C GLU A 33 5.84 -4.85 1.44
N HIS A 34 5.11 -3.87 0.93
CA HIS A 34 5.09 -2.49 1.42
C HIS A 34 3.68 -2.14 1.89
N VAL A 35 3.51 -1.86 3.18
CA VAL A 35 2.20 -1.58 3.77
C VAL A 35 1.95 -0.07 3.79
N PHE A 36 0.82 0.34 3.23
CA PHE A 36 0.32 1.70 3.22
C PHE A 36 -1.03 1.77 3.92
N ARG A 37 -1.16 2.63 4.91
CA ARG A 37 -2.43 2.89 5.58
C ARG A 37 -3.18 3.99 4.83
N ALA A 38 -4.43 3.75 4.46
CA ALA A 38 -5.29 4.80 3.94
C ALA A 38 -5.62 5.81 5.04
N VAL A 39 -5.33 7.08 4.77
CA VAL A 39 -5.59 8.22 5.65
C VAL A 39 -6.40 9.26 4.88
N ASP A 40 -6.98 10.23 5.60
CA ASP A 40 -7.73 11.30 4.95
C ASP A 40 -6.78 12.15 4.08
N GLY A 41 -6.96 12.08 2.75
CA GLY A 41 -6.12 12.76 1.78
C GLY A 41 -4.92 11.96 1.24
N GLY A 42 -4.86 10.64 1.45
CA GLY A 42 -3.90 9.77 0.76
C GLY A 42 -3.49 8.53 1.55
N HIS A 43 -2.18 8.26 1.57
CA HIS A 43 -1.62 7.05 2.17
C HIS A 43 -0.41 7.33 3.06
N GLU A 44 -0.36 6.68 4.21
CA GLU A 44 0.74 6.71 5.16
C GLU A 44 1.54 5.40 5.06
N TYR A 45 2.82 5.49 4.71
CA TYR A 45 3.68 4.32 4.65
C TYR A 45 4.00 3.80 6.06
N GLN A 46 3.78 2.50 6.29
CA GLN A 46 3.92 1.84 7.59
C GLN A 46 5.19 0.98 7.70
N GLY A 47 6.05 1.01 6.67
CA GLY A 47 7.34 0.30 6.69
C GLY A 47 8.44 1.09 7.40
N ASP A 48 9.63 0.48 7.47
CA ASP A 48 10.82 1.14 8.00
C ASP A 48 11.46 2.01 6.89
N GLY A 49 11.70 3.29 7.20
CA GLY A 49 12.27 4.26 6.27
C GLY A 49 11.30 4.79 5.21
N ASP A 50 11.86 5.28 4.10
CA ASP A 50 11.09 5.78 2.96
C ASP A 50 10.63 4.64 2.04
N PRO A 51 9.40 4.68 1.51
CA PRO A 51 8.92 3.68 0.55
C PRO A 51 9.71 3.77 -0.77
N PRO A 52 9.95 2.65 -1.46
CA PRO A 52 10.53 2.69 -2.79
C PRO A 52 9.56 3.35 -3.78
N GLU A 53 10.11 4.08 -4.76
CA GLU A 53 9.34 4.80 -5.79
C GLU A 53 8.31 3.90 -6.48
N SER A 54 8.70 2.67 -6.85
CA SER A 54 7.78 1.72 -7.48
C SER A 54 6.58 1.31 -6.61
N ALA A 55 6.72 1.35 -5.28
CA ALA A 55 5.58 1.09 -4.40
C ALA A 55 4.65 2.30 -4.29
N VAL A 56 5.23 3.51 -4.30
CA VAL A 56 4.48 4.78 -4.33
C VAL A 56 3.71 4.92 -5.64
N GLU A 57 4.37 4.74 -6.78
CA GLU A 57 3.72 4.79 -8.09
C GLU A 57 2.60 3.75 -8.22
N ALA A 58 2.81 2.53 -7.70
CA ALA A 58 1.80 1.48 -7.75
C ALA A 58 0.55 1.85 -6.93
N ILE A 59 0.72 2.39 -5.72
CA ILE A 59 -0.42 2.78 -4.89
C ILE A 59 -1.16 4.00 -5.44
N GLU A 60 -0.44 4.99 -5.98
CA GLU A 60 -1.05 6.16 -6.63
C GLU A 60 -1.85 5.75 -7.88
N ALA A 61 -1.28 4.90 -8.73
CA ALA A 61 -1.96 4.38 -9.92
C ALA A 61 -3.22 3.57 -9.57
N PHE A 62 -3.22 2.89 -8.42
CA PHE A 62 -4.38 2.14 -7.94
C PHE A 62 -5.54 3.05 -7.51
N GLU A 63 -5.23 4.19 -6.88
CA GLU A 63 -6.26 5.17 -6.50
C GLU A 63 -6.84 5.90 -7.71
N GLU A 64 -5.98 6.31 -8.66
CA GLU A 64 -6.43 6.95 -9.91
C GLU A 64 -7.29 6.01 -10.77
N GLY A 65 -7.04 4.70 -10.70
CA GLY A 65 -7.82 3.68 -11.42
C GLY A 65 -9.12 3.24 -10.76
N SER A 66 -9.46 3.75 -9.56
CA SER A 66 -10.69 3.39 -8.84
C SER A 66 -11.89 4.30 -9.14
N ASP A 67 -11.74 5.28 -10.04
CA ASP A 67 -12.81 6.15 -10.56
C ASP A 67 -13.17 5.74 -12.02
N GLU A 68 -13.80 4.57 -12.21
CA GLU A 68 -14.53 4.23 -13.46
C GLU A 68 -15.83 3.45 -13.17
#